data_AF-A0A840NKC9-F1
#
_entry.id   AF-A0A840NKC9-F1
#
_cell.length_a   1.000
_cell.length_b   1.000
_cell.length_c   1.000
_cell.angle_alpha   90.00
_cell.angle_beta   90.00
_cell.angle_gamma   90.00
#
_symmetry.space_group_name_H-M   'P 1'
#
loop_
_entity.id
_entity.type
_entity.pdbx_description
1 polymer ?
#
loop_
_entity_poly.entity_id
_entity_poly.type
_entity_poly.pdbx_seq_one_letter_code
_entity_poly.pdbx_strand_id
1 'polypeptide(L)'
;MTTGRAERGGVAVEVSPGGALRSLVLDPSALRGGGAKLASTITTLAHEANAQATRAAARDPRLAGLSAQDRAALGLEPGDAARHDEDRR
;
A
#
# COMPACT_ATOMS: atom_id res chain seq x y z
N MET A 1 -11.60 9.47 5.29
CA MET A 1 -10.40 9.42 4.42
C MET A 1 -10.07 7.96 4.25
N THR A 2 -10.01 7.46 3.02
CA THR A 2 -9.66 6.07 2.74
C THR A 2 -8.15 5.92 2.85
N THR A 3 -7.67 5.19 3.85
CA THR A 3 -6.25 4.78 3.96
C THR A 3 -6.20 3.27 4.11
N GLY A 4 -5.06 2.68 3.75
CA GLY A 4 -4.74 1.29 4.04
C GLY A 4 -3.58 1.23 5.02
N ARG A 5 -3.59 0.22 5.88
CA ARG A 5 -2.60 0.02 6.94
C ARG A 5 -2.20 -1.43 7.00
N ALA A 6 -0.90 -1.69 6.94
CA ALA A 6 -0.33 -3.03 7.08
C ALA A 6 0.80 -3.01 8.11
N GLU A 7 0.93 -4.08 8.89
CA GLU A 7 1.94 -4.19 9.94
C GLU A 7 2.54 -5.59 10.03
N ARG A 8 3.85 -5.66 10.26
CA ARG A 8 4.59 -6.92 10.44
C ARG A 8 5.95 -6.66 11.08
N GLY A 9 6.32 -7.49 12.06
CA GLY A 9 7.68 -7.53 12.60
C GLY A 9 8.19 -6.18 13.14
N GLY A 10 7.33 -5.41 13.81
CA GLY A 10 7.67 -4.09 14.34
C GLY A 10 7.63 -2.96 13.31
N VAL A 11 7.22 -3.22 12.07
CA VAL A 11 6.99 -2.21 11.03
C VAL A 11 5.49 -2.02 10.87
N ALA A 12 5.01 -0.78 10.87
CA ALA A 12 3.64 -0.44 10.45
C ALA A 12 3.68 0.66 9.40
N VAL A 13 2.94 0.44 8.30
CA VAL A 13 2.88 1.34 7.14
C VAL A 13 1.44 1.77 6.92
N GLU A 14 1.21 3.07 6.74
CA GLU A 14 -0.07 3.63 6.33
C GLU A 14 0.08 4.41 5.04
N VAL A 15 -0.83 4.17 4.11
CA VAL A 15 -0.77 4.71 2.74
C VAL A 15 -2.15 5.21 2.33
N SER A 16 -2.18 6.32 1.61
CA SER A 16 -3.37 6.74 0.85
C SER A 16 -3.45 6.00 -0.48
N PRO A 17 -4.62 5.94 -1.12
CA PRO A 17 -4.78 5.32 -2.42
C PRO A 17 -3.84 5.98 -3.43
N GLY A 18 -3.31 5.19 -4.36
CA GLY A 18 -2.27 5.63 -5.28
C GLY A 18 -0.85 5.64 -4.71
N GLY A 19 -0.64 5.04 -3.52
CA GLY A 19 0.70 4.75 -3.01
C GLY A 19 1.35 5.89 -2.20
N ALA A 20 0.62 6.98 -1.91
CA ALA A 20 1.16 8.08 -1.12
C ALA A 20 1.31 7.69 0.36
N LEU A 21 2.57 7.54 0.81
CA LEU A 21 2.90 7.21 2.20
C LEU A 21 2.39 8.29 3.16
N ARG A 22 1.68 7.88 4.20
CA ARG A 22 1.15 8.76 5.26
C ARG A 22 1.88 8.61 6.57
N SER A 23 2.19 7.37 6.94
CA SER A 23 2.90 7.07 8.19
C SER A 23 3.75 5.82 8.02
N LEU A 24 4.93 5.85 8.65
CA LEU A 24 5.81 4.70 8.82
C LEU A 24 6.26 4.69 10.28
N VAL A 25 5.91 3.62 10.99
CA VAL A 25 6.30 3.41 12.39
C VAL A 25 7.23 2.21 12.46
N LEU A 26 8.36 2.38 13.15
CA LEU A 26 9.37 1.35 13.36
C LEU A 26 9.60 1.16 14.85
N ASP A 27 9.34 -0.04 15.34
CA ASP A 27 9.78 -0.50 16.65
C ASP A 27 11.27 -0.94 16.57
N PRO A 28 12.08 -0.79 17.63
CA PRO A 28 13.46 -1.26 17.65
C PRO A 28 13.63 -2.75 17.25
N SER A 29 12.61 -3.59 17.48
CA SER A 29 12.60 -4.98 17.03
C SER A 29 12.68 -5.15 15.51
N ALA A 30 12.18 -4.19 14.73
CA ALA A 30 12.24 -4.21 13.26
C ALA A 30 13.68 -4.13 12.73
N LEU A 31 14.61 -3.56 13.51
CA LEU A 31 16.01 -3.39 13.13
C LEU A 31 16.83 -4.69 13.29
N ARG A 32 16.34 -5.66 14.08
CA ARG A 32 17.09 -6.91 14.37
C ARG A 32 17.39 -7.74 13.14
N GLY A 33 16.60 -7.57 12.08
CA GLY A 33 16.78 -8.26 10.80
C GLY A 33 17.84 -7.67 9.88
N GLY A 34 18.43 -6.53 10.24
CA GLY A 34 19.32 -5.76 9.36
C GLY A 34 18.57 -4.97 8.28
N GLY A 35 19.30 -4.05 7.63
CA GLY A 35 18.73 -3.08 6.69
C GLY A 35 18.02 -3.72 5.49
N ALA A 36 18.56 -4.81 4.94
CA ALA A 36 17.97 -5.48 3.78
C ALA A 36 16.59 -6.09 4.10
N LYS A 37 16.46 -6.75 5.26
CA LYS A 37 15.17 -7.32 5.70
C LYS A 37 14.16 -6.24 6.06
N LEU A 38 14.64 -5.15 6.67
CA LEU A 38 13.78 -4.00 6.97
C LEU A 38 13.22 -3.38 5.69
N ALA A 39 14.08 -3.10 4.71
CA ALA A 39 13.68 -2.53 3.43
C ALA A 39 12.66 -3.42 2.71
N SER A 40 12.92 -4.74 2.61
CA SER A 40 11.97 -5.66 1.98
C SER A 40 10.64 -5.73 2.71
N THR A 41 10.65 -5.65 4.05
CA THR A 41 9.44 -5.64 4.87
C THR A 41 8.63 -4.36 4.63
N ILE A 42 9.28 -3.19 4.63
CA ILE A 42 8.61 -1.89 4.38
C ILE A 42 7.96 -1.89 3.01
N THR A 43 8.69 -2.28 1.96
CA THR A 43 8.15 -2.28 0.58
C THR A 43 6.96 -3.23 0.46
N THR A 44 7.06 -4.43 1.04
CA THR A 44 5.94 -5.40 1.06
C THR A 44 4.71 -4.80 1.75
N LEU A 45 4.88 -4.22 2.94
CA LEU A 45 3.78 -3.62 3.69
C LEU A 45 3.19 -2.39 2.96
N ALA A 46 4.00 -1.60 2.27
CA ALA A 46 3.52 -0.48 1.47
C ALA A 46 2.63 -0.95 0.32
N HIS A 47 2.99 -2.04 -0.36
CA HIS A 47 2.14 -2.64 -1.39
C HIS A 47 0.84 -3.19 -0.82
N GLU A 48 0.90 -3.93 0.30
CA GLU A 48 -0.28 -4.48 0.98
C GLU A 48 -1.24 -3.35 1.41
N ALA A 49 -0.70 -2.32 2.05
CA ALA A 49 -1.48 -1.16 2.50
C ALA A 49 -2.06 -0.37 1.32
N ASN A 50 -1.31 -0.18 0.22
CA ASN A 50 -1.85 0.47 -0.98
C ASN A 50 -3.00 -0.34 -1.59
N ALA A 51 -2.87 -1.67 -1.70
CA ALA A 51 -3.94 -2.53 -2.19
C ALA A 51 -5.20 -2.48 -1.30
N GLN A 52 -5.03 -2.33 0.01
CA GLN A 52 -6.15 -2.09 0.92
C GLN A 52 -6.78 -0.71 0.70
N ALA A 53 -5.97 0.35 0.58
CA ALA A 53 -6.42 1.72 0.36
C ALA A 53 -7.21 1.83 -0.95
N THR A 54 -6.71 1.27 -2.05
CA THR A 54 -7.37 1.26 -3.36
C THR A 54 -8.68 0.47 -3.33
N ARG A 55 -8.72 -0.70 -2.69
CA ARG A 55 -9.98 -1.46 -2.51
C ARG A 55 -11.01 -0.68 -1.70
N ALA A 56 -10.58 0.04 -0.67
CA ALA A 56 -11.47 0.87 0.12
C ALA A 56 -11.99 2.07 -0.70
N ALA A 57 -11.10 2.72 -1.47
CA ALA A 57 -11.46 3.84 -2.34
C ALA A 57 -12.40 3.43 -3.48
N ALA A 58 -12.24 2.23 -4.05
CA ALA A 58 -13.16 1.71 -5.07
C ALA A 58 -14.61 1.54 -4.56
N ARG A 59 -14.80 1.43 -3.24
CA ARG A 59 -16.11 1.33 -2.58
C ARG A 59 -16.62 2.68 -2.05
N ASP A 60 -15.85 3.77 -2.20
CA ASP A 60 -16.26 5.09 -1.74
C ASP A 60 -17.26 5.69 -2.76
N PRO A 61 -18.52 5.93 -2.38
CA PRO A 61 -19.53 6.48 -3.28
C PRO A 61 -19.18 7.89 -3.78
N ARG A 62 -18.31 8.64 -3.08
CA ARG A 62 -17.83 9.95 -3.52
C ARG A 62 -16.93 9.87 -4.74
N LEU A 63 -16.33 8.70 -4.98
CA LEU A 63 -15.42 8.43 -6.10
C LEU A 63 -16.13 7.71 -7.26
N ALA A 64 -17.42 7.39 -7.12
CA ALA A 64 -18.18 6.62 -8.11
C ALA A 64 -18.40 7.36 -9.44
N GLY A 65 -18.36 8.70 -9.44
CA GLY A 65 -18.53 9.53 -10.64
C GLY A 65 -17.24 9.86 -11.40
N LEU A 66 -16.08 9.38 -10.94
CA LEU A 66 -14.80 9.68 -11.58
C LEU A 66 -14.61 8.87 -12.85
N SER A 67 -14.06 9.51 -13.89
CA SER A 67 -13.67 8.81 -15.11
C SER A 67 -12.52 7.82 -14.85
N ALA A 68 -12.31 6.86 -15.74
CA ALA A 68 -11.18 5.94 -15.64
C ALA A 68 -9.82 6.68 -15.64
N GLN A 69 -9.73 7.80 -16.38
CA GLN A 69 -8.52 8.62 -16.42
C GLN A 69 -8.27 9.33 -15.07
N ASP A 70 -9.31 9.86 -14.42
CA ASP A 70 -9.19 10.48 -13.10
C ASP A 70 -8.82 9.45 -12.04
N ARG A 71 -9.38 8.24 -12.13
CA ARG A 71 -9.04 7.12 -11.25
C ARG A 71 -7.58 6.69 -11.44
N ALA A 72 -7.10 6.64 -12.67
CA ALA A 72 -5.69 6.37 -12.96
C ALA A 72 -4.77 7.48 -12.43
N ALA A 73 -5.13 8.75 -12.60
CA ALA A 73 -4.37 9.88 -12.06
C ALA A 73 -4.28 9.86 -10.52
N LEU A 74 -5.27 9.28 -9.85
CA LEU A 74 -5.30 9.07 -8.39
C LEU A 74 -4.67 7.74 -7.96
N GLY A 75 -4.15 6.93 -8.89
CA GLY A 75 -3.57 5.61 -8.62
C GLY A 75 -4.58 4.61 -8.03
N LEU A 76 -5.86 4.76 -8.38
CA LEU A 76 -6.96 3.88 -8.00
C LEU A 76 -7.15 2.69 -8.95
N GLU A 77 -6.40 2.66 -10.04
CA GLU A 77 -6.31 1.47 -10.88
C GLU A 77 -5.62 0.34 -10.11
N PRO A 78 -5.98 -0.93 -10.35
CA PRO A 78 -5.18 -2.06 -9.89
C PRO A 78 -3.80 -2.00 -10.58
N GLY A 79 -2.89 -1.22 -10.02
CA GLY A 79 -1.49 -1.15 -10.45
C GLY A 79 -0.75 -2.45 -10.17
N ASP A 80 0.46 -2.56 -10.73
CA ASP A 80 1.35 -3.72 -10.89
C ASP A 80 1.57 -4.68 -9.69
N ALA A 81 0.97 -4.44 -8.52
CA ALA A 81 0.91 -5.39 -7.41
C ALA A 81 0.32 -6.76 -7.81
N ALA A 82 -0.57 -6.82 -8.81
CA ALA A 82 -1.04 -8.09 -9.38
C ALA A 82 0.02 -8.81 -10.23
N ARG A 83 0.93 -8.07 -10.88
CA ARG A 83 1.97 -8.64 -11.76
C ARG A 83 3.15 -9.22 -10.97
N HIS A 84 3.46 -8.64 -9.81
CA HIS A 84 4.53 -9.14 -8.95
C HIS A 84 4.22 -10.50 -8.29
N ASP A 85 2.94 -10.89 -8.21
CA ASP A 85 2.48 -12.21 -7.73
C ASP A 85 2.48 -13.29 -8.83
N GLU A 86 2.44 -12.90 -10.12
CA GLU A 86 2.49 -13.83 -11.26
C GLU A 86 3.92 -14.28 -11.57
N ASP A 87 4.93 -13.43 -11.39
CA ASP A 87 6.35 -13.77 -11.61
C ASP A 87 6.92 -14.73 -10.54
N ARG A 88 6.12 -15.12 -9.54
CA ARG A 88 6.54 -15.98 -8.41
C ARG A 88 5.87 -17.36 -8.40
N ARG A 89 5.18 -17.76 -9.48
CA ARG A 89 4.53 -19.08 -9.62
C ARG A 89 5.30 -20.04 -10.51
#